data_AF-I5AX86-F1
#
_entry.id   AF-I5AX86-F1
#
_cell.length_a   1.000
_cell.length_b   1.000
_cell.length_c   1.000
_cell.angle_alpha   90.00
_cell.angle_beta   90.00
_cell.angle_gamma   90.00
#
_symmetry.space_group_name_H-M   'P 1'
#
loop_
_entity.id
_entity.type
_entity.pdbx_description
1 polymer ?
#
loop_
_entity_poly.entity_id
_entity_poly.type
_entity_poly.pdbx_seq_one_letter_code
_entity_poly.pdbx_strand_id
1 'polypeptide(L)'
;MRNQASTSDISSFLAQAKRLIVAGDYVFVPRGKNLQALSDHGLTVKDAKDEMLGLMVGDYFKGPKQDFDRSQPGDIWEFKKTVDGEQFYVKLKIQNRNGKDILKCLSFHEDDYS
;
A
#
# COMPACT_ATOMS: atom_id res chain seq x y z
N MET A 1 -9.84 5.79 -21.31
CA MET A 1 -10.27 4.46 -20.84
C MET A 1 -9.62 4.23 -19.49
N ARG A 2 -10.41 4.03 -18.42
CA ARG A 2 -9.87 3.84 -17.07
C ARG A 2 -9.23 2.45 -17.03
N ASN A 3 -7.90 2.37 -17.06
CA ASN A 3 -7.17 1.14 -16.79
C ASN A 3 -7.47 0.75 -15.35
N GLN A 4 -8.43 -0.16 -15.16
CA GLN A 4 -8.78 -0.70 -13.87
C GLN A 4 -8.38 -2.18 -13.89
N ALA A 5 -7.53 -2.56 -12.93
CA ALA A 5 -7.11 -3.94 -12.76
C ALA A 5 -8.32 -4.88 -12.61
N SER A 6 -8.20 -6.12 -13.09
CA SER A 6 -9.23 -7.13 -12.84
C SER A 6 -9.22 -7.56 -11.37
N THR A 7 -10.34 -8.11 -10.88
CA THR A 7 -10.43 -8.68 -9.53
C THR A 7 -9.34 -9.73 -9.27
N SER A 8 -8.99 -10.54 -10.27
CA SER A 8 -7.90 -11.52 -10.16
C SER A 8 -6.53 -10.87 -10.01
N ASP A 9 -6.26 -9.76 -10.72
CA ASP A 9 -4.99 -9.05 -10.61
C ASP A 9 -4.84 -8.41 -9.22
N ILE A 10 -5.90 -7.75 -8.75
CA ILE A 10 -5.95 -7.14 -7.41
C ILE A 10 -5.73 -8.21 -6.33
N SER A 11 -6.45 -9.33 -6.44
CA SER A 11 -6.33 -10.45 -5.50
C SER A 11 -4.92 -11.04 -5.48
N SER A 12 -4.31 -11.21 -6.66
CA SER A 12 -2.96 -11.73 -6.80
C SER A 12 -1.92 -10.79 -6.19
N PHE A 13 -2.05 -9.48 -6.45
CA PHE A 13 -1.21 -8.46 -5.83
C PHE A 13 -1.33 -8.46 -4.31
N LEU A 14 -2.56 -8.41 -3.77
CA LEU A 14 -2.80 -8.44 -2.34
C LEU A 14 -2.24 -9.71 -1.68
N ALA A 15 -2.42 -10.87 -2.32
CA ALA A 15 -1.86 -12.13 -1.83
C ALA A 15 -0.33 -12.08 -1.75
N GLN A 16 0.34 -11.54 -2.77
CA GLN A 16 1.80 -11.37 -2.75
C GLN A 16 2.25 -10.34 -1.70
N ALA A 17 1.59 -9.19 -1.62
CA ALA A 17 1.89 -8.16 -0.64
C ALA A 17 1.80 -8.70 0.80
N LYS A 18 0.73 -9.44 1.11
CA LYS A 18 0.54 -10.05 2.44
C LYS A 18 1.63 -11.09 2.74
N ARG A 19 2.00 -11.93 1.77
CA ARG A 19 3.13 -12.87 1.92
C ARG A 19 4.43 -12.16 2.27
N LEU A 20 4.74 -11.05 1.58
CA LEU A 20 5.95 -10.27 1.83
C LEU A 20 5.93 -9.63 3.23
N ILE A 21 4.79 -9.10 3.66
CA ILE A 21 4.63 -8.54 5.02
C ILE A 21 4.87 -9.59 6.11
N VAL A 22 4.34 -10.80 5.93
CA VAL A 22 4.51 -11.92 6.87
C VAL A 22 5.96 -12.41 6.89
N ALA A 23 6.61 -12.48 5.72
CA ALA A 23 8.03 -12.86 5.59
C ALA A 23 9.01 -11.81 6.15
N GLY A 24 8.53 -10.59 6.49
CA GLY A 24 9.39 -9.48 6.91
C GLY A 24 10.04 -8.71 5.76
N ASP A 25 9.68 -9.04 4.51
CA ASP A 25 10.20 -8.41 3.29
C ASP A 25 9.39 -7.16 2.92
N TYR A 26 9.31 -6.25 3.87
CA TYR A 26 8.47 -5.06 3.81
C TYR A 26 9.18 -3.83 4.39
N VAL A 27 8.90 -2.67 3.80
CA VAL A 27 9.37 -1.36 4.28
C VAL A 27 8.21 -0.36 4.35
N PHE A 28 7.95 0.15 5.55
CA PHE A 28 7.13 1.35 5.74
C PHE A 28 8.00 2.57 5.47
N VAL A 29 7.71 3.34 4.41
CA VAL A 29 8.53 4.50 4.06
C VAL A 29 8.18 5.67 5.00
N PRO A 30 9.12 6.18 5.81
CA PRO A 30 8.86 7.16 6.85
C PRO A 30 8.75 8.58 6.27
N ARG A 31 7.71 8.84 5.48
CA ARG A 31 7.39 10.18 4.98
C ARG A 31 6.72 10.99 6.07
N GLY A 32 6.99 12.30 6.13
CA GLY A 32 6.41 13.20 7.15
C GLY A 32 4.90 13.04 7.30
N LYS A 33 4.16 12.99 6.18
CA LYS A 33 2.70 12.78 6.22
C LYS A 33 2.29 11.42 6.80
N ASN A 34 3.01 10.35 6.49
CA ASN A 34 2.73 9.03 7.05
C ASN A 34 2.97 9.00 8.57
N LEU A 35 4.07 9.60 9.02
CA LEU A 35 4.41 9.66 10.44
C LEU A 35 3.44 10.56 11.22
N GLN A 36 3.00 11.65 10.60
CA GLN A 36 2.00 12.54 11.18
C GLN A 36 0.66 11.83 11.37
N ALA A 37 0.16 11.14 10.32
CA ALA A 37 -1.07 10.36 10.42
C ALA A 37 -1.00 9.26 11.50
N LEU A 38 0.14 8.56 11.59
CA LEU A 38 0.36 7.61 12.68
C LEU A 38 0.25 8.29 14.06
N SER A 39 0.89 9.44 14.22
CA SER A 39 0.85 10.21 15.47
C SER A 39 -0.55 10.72 15.81
N ASP A 40 -1.27 11.27 14.83
CA ASP A 40 -2.58 11.89 15.01
C ASP A 40 -3.65 10.86 15.40
N HIS A 41 -3.51 9.63 14.90
CA HIS A 41 -4.41 8.51 15.19
C HIS A 41 -3.92 7.60 16.32
N GLY A 42 -2.77 7.88 16.94
CA GLY A 42 -2.20 7.02 17.98
C GLY A 42 -1.79 5.63 17.48
N LEU A 43 -1.51 5.51 16.18
CA LEU A 43 -1.13 4.27 15.51
C LEU A 43 0.38 4.09 15.50
N THR A 44 0.82 2.84 15.55
CA THR A 44 2.20 2.44 15.32
C THR A 44 2.41 1.95 13.88
N VAL A 45 3.68 1.81 13.47
CA VAL A 45 4.00 1.13 12.21
C VAL A 45 3.51 -0.33 12.20
N LYS A 46 3.40 -0.96 13.36
CA LYS A 46 2.82 -2.31 13.48
C LYS A 46 1.32 -2.27 13.19
N ASP A 47 0.60 -1.26 13.65
CA ASP A 47 -0.85 -1.14 13.39
C ASP A 47 -1.09 -0.89 11.90
N ALA A 48 -0.31 0.01 11.27
CA ALA A 48 -0.36 0.18 9.82
C ALA A 48 -0.03 -1.11 9.05
N LYS A 49 0.88 -1.94 9.58
CA LYS A 49 1.16 -3.27 9.03
C LYS A 49 -0.06 -4.18 9.11
N ASP A 50 -0.74 -4.21 10.26
CA ASP A 50 -1.93 -5.02 10.48
C ASP A 50 -3.09 -4.55 9.56
N GLU A 51 -3.24 -3.23 9.38
CA GLU A 51 -4.21 -2.65 8.44
C GLU A 51 -3.95 -3.05 6.97
N MET A 52 -2.69 -3.05 6.53
CA MET A 52 -2.34 -3.53 5.18
C MET A 52 -2.57 -5.04 5.01
N LEU A 53 -2.34 -5.85 6.05
CA LEU A 53 -2.69 -7.28 6.04
C LEU A 53 -4.21 -7.48 5.89
N GLY A 54 -5.00 -6.55 6.43
CA GLY A 54 -6.44 -6.47 6.31
C GLY A 54 -6.97 -5.92 4.99
N LEU A 55 -6.13 -5.50 4.02
CA LEU A 55 -6.63 -4.99 2.74
C LEU A 55 -7.39 -6.04 1.94
N MET A 56 -8.51 -5.64 1.36
CA MET A 56 -9.41 -6.45 0.55
C MET A 56 -9.51 -5.92 -0.88
N VAL A 57 -10.05 -6.73 -1.79
CA VAL A 57 -10.32 -6.28 -3.17
C VAL A 57 -11.27 -5.08 -3.18
N GLY A 58 -12.22 -5.00 -2.25
CA GLY A 58 -13.14 -3.87 -2.10
C GLY A 58 -12.45 -2.55 -1.72
N ASP A 59 -11.25 -2.61 -1.14
CA ASP A 59 -10.47 -1.42 -0.77
C ASP A 59 -9.71 -0.84 -1.97
N TYR A 60 -9.72 -1.52 -3.12
CA TYR A 60 -8.96 -1.09 -4.31
C TYR A 60 -9.52 0.23 -4.86
N PHE A 61 -8.62 1.20 -5.04
CA PHE A 61 -8.95 2.50 -5.62
C PHE A 61 -8.43 2.64 -7.04
N LYS A 62 -7.11 2.49 -7.25
CA LYS A 62 -6.46 2.70 -8.56
C LYS A 62 -5.19 1.86 -8.71
N GLY A 63 -4.88 1.40 -9.93
CA GLY A 63 -3.68 0.62 -10.23
C GLY A 63 -3.92 -0.49 -11.27
N PRO A 64 -2.88 -1.28 -11.61
CA PRO A 64 -1.47 -0.90 -11.48
C PRO A 64 -1.18 0.37 -12.28
N LYS A 65 -0.28 1.22 -11.76
CA LYS A 65 0.26 2.36 -12.51
C LYS A 65 1.77 2.31 -12.49
N GLN A 66 2.37 2.63 -13.63
CA GLN A 66 3.81 2.81 -13.70
C GLN A 66 4.24 3.93 -12.74
N ASP A 67 5.30 3.69 -11.98
CA ASP A 67 5.95 4.76 -11.23
C ASP A 67 6.57 5.78 -12.18
N PHE A 68 6.44 7.07 -11.87
CA PHE A 68 7.05 8.13 -12.68
C PHE A 68 8.58 8.05 -12.62
N ASP A 69 9.12 7.57 -11.49
CA ASP A 69 10.54 7.28 -11.38
C ASP A 69 10.86 5.92 -12.03
N ARG A 70 11.29 5.97 -13.29
CA ARG A 70 11.69 4.79 -14.07
C ARG A 70 12.91 4.05 -13.51
N SER A 71 13.70 4.68 -12.63
CA SER A 71 14.81 4.00 -11.94
C SER A 71 14.34 3.06 -10.84
N GLN A 72 13.07 3.17 -10.43
CA GLN A 72 12.43 2.36 -9.42
C GLN A 72 11.40 1.46 -10.11
N PRO A 73 11.78 0.25 -10.60
CA PRO A 73 10.81 -0.66 -11.21
C PRO A 73 9.74 -1.11 -10.20
N GLY A 74 8.59 -1.52 -10.73
CA GLY A 74 7.41 -1.97 -10.00
C GLY A 74 6.21 -1.05 -10.21
N ASP A 75 5.02 -1.65 -10.18
CA ASP A 75 3.76 -0.92 -10.31
C ASP A 75 3.24 -0.43 -8.95
N ILE A 76 2.61 0.74 -8.98
CA ILE A 76 1.93 1.36 -7.85
C ILE A 76 0.48 0.87 -7.82
N TRP A 77 0.05 0.50 -6.61
CA TRP A 77 -1.30 0.11 -6.28
C TRP A 77 -1.83 0.99 -5.15
N GLU A 78 -3.02 1.53 -5.33
CA GLU A 78 -3.63 2.50 -4.44
C GLU A 78 -4.94 1.94 -3.90
N PHE A 79 -5.14 2.05 -2.59
CA PHE A 79 -6.29 1.55 -1.86
C PHE A 79 -6.85 2.64 -0.95
N LYS A 80 -8.13 2.53 -0.62
CA LYS A 80 -8.79 3.31 0.42
C LYS A 80 -9.33 2.34 1.46
N LYS A 81 -8.89 2.47 2.72
CA LYS A 81 -9.28 1.58 3.83
C LYS A 81 -9.85 2.41 4.98
N THR A 82 -10.89 1.93 5.65
CA THR A 82 -11.37 2.57 6.87
C THR A 82 -10.54 2.07 8.06
N VAL A 83 -9.92 2.99 8.80
CA VAL A 83 -9.11 2.75 9.99
C VAL A 83 -9.69 3.64 11.09
N ASP A 84 -10.14 3.03 12.20
CA ASP A 84 -10.77 3.73 13.33
C ASP A 84 -11.88 4.74 12.95
N GLY A 85 -12.67 4.40 11.92
CA GLY A 85 -13.78 5.24 11.43
C GLY A 85 -13.38 6.30 10.41
N GLU A 86 -12.09 6.46 10.11
CA GLU A 86 -11.58 7.40 9.11
C GLU A 86 -11.08 6.71 7.86
N GLN A 87 -11.21 7.39 6.71
CA GLN A 87 -10.76 6.86 5.43
C GLN A 87 -9.27 7.14 5.25
N PHE A 88 -8.47 6.09 5.18
CA PHE A 88 -7.04 6.15 4.89
C PHE A 88 -6.77 5.83 3.43
N TYR A 89 -5.88 6.60 2.82
CA TYR A 89 -5.24 6.32 1.55
C TYR A 89 -3.96 5.50 1.76
N VAL A 90 -3.91 4.33 1.10
CA VAL A 90 -2.77 3.40 1.19
C VAL A 90 -2.16 3.20 -0.19
N LYS A 91 -0.85 3.47 -0.32
CA LYS A 91 -0.12 3.32 -1.58
C LYS A 91 0.99 2.29 -1.45
N LEU A 92 0.86 1.19 -2.18
CA LEU A 92 1.76 0.04 -2.13
C LEU A 92 2.52 -0.13 -3.44
N LYS A 93 3.73 -0.67 -3.35
CA LYS A 93 4.56 -1.03 -4.50
C LYS A 93 5.41 -2.24 -4.17
N ILE A 94 5.40 -3.27 -5.02
CA ILE A 94 6.34 -4.38 -4.92
C ILE A 94 7.51 -4.06 -5.86
N GLN A 95 8.73 -4.09 -5.32
CA GLN A 95 9.95 -3.88 -6.09
C GLN A 95 10.81 -5.14 -6.04
N ASN A 96 11.25 -5.60 -7.21
CA ASN A 96 12.30 -6.60 -7.28
C ASN A 96 13.67 -5.90 -7.17
N ARG A 97 14.48 -6.31 -6.19
CA ARG A 97 15.87 -5.88 -6.04
C ARG A 97 16.75 -7.12 -5.95
N ASN A 98 17.63 -7.31 -6.93
CA ASN A 98 18.57 -8.42 -7.00
C ASN A 98 17.90 -9.81 -6.84
N GLY A 99 16.74 -10.01 -7.49
CA GLY A 99 16.00 -11.27 -7.43
C GLY A 99 15.09 -11.43 -6.20
N LYS A 100 15.05 -10.43 -5.31
CA LYS A 100 14.18 -10.44 -4.12
C LYS A 100 13.10 -9.37 -4.22
N ASP A 101 11.86 -9.78 -4.03
CA ASP A 101 10.74 -8.85 -3.94
C ASP A 101 10.68 -8.22 -2.55
N ILE A 102 10.43 -6.92 -2.50
CA ILE A 102 10.20 -6.16 -1.26
C ILE A 102 8.95 -5.31 -1.46
N LEU A 103 8.01 -5.41 -0.52
CA LEU A 103 6.84 -4.53 -0.49
C LEU A 103 7.23 -3.20 0.15
N LYS A 104 6.88 -2.09 -0.50
CA LYS A 104 6.98 -0.75 0.06
C LYS A 104 5.61 -0.16 0.28
N CYS A 105 5.36 0.35 1.49
CA CYS A 105 4.25 1.27 1.74
C CYS A 105 4.77 2.70 1.56
N LEU A 106 4.34 3.33 0.46
CA LEU A 106 4.74 4.68 0.07
C LEU A 106 3.87 5.73 0.76
N SER A 107 2.59 5.43 0.97
CA SER A 107 1.62 6.29 1.65
C SER A 107 0.74 5.47 2.59
N PHE A 108 0.53 5.99 3.79
CA PHE A 108 -0.45 5.52 4.76
C PHE A 108 -0.84 6.74 5.60
N HIS A 109 -1.93 7.39 5.21
CA HIS A 109 -2.44 8.61 5.84
C HIS A 109 -3.90 8.80 5.45
N GLU A 110 -4.59 9.74 6.08
CA GLU A 110 -5.96 10.13 5.79
C GLU A 110 -6.13 10.49 4.31
N ASP A 111 -7.29 10.17 3.75
CA ASP A 111 -7.62 10.42 2.35
C ASP A 111 -8.10 11.87 2.15
N ASP A 112 -7.18 12.76 1.80
CA ASP A 112 -7.50 14.17 1.50
C ASP A 112 -8.35 14.36 0.21
N TYR A 113 -8.63 13.29 -0.54
CA TYR A 113 -9.34 13.36 -1.82
C TYR A 113 -10.79 12.87 -1.67
N SER A 114 -11.67 13.80 -1.30
CA SER A 114 -13.14 13.69 -1.43
C SER A 114 -13.59 13.66 -2.89
#